data_AF-R9XIB9-F1
#
_entry.id   AF-R9XIB9-F1
#
_cell.length_a   1.000
_cell.length_b   1.000
_cell.length_c   1.000
_cell.angle_alpha   90.00
_cell.angle_beta   90.00
_cell.angle_gamma   90.00
#
_symmetry.space_group_name_H-M   'P 1'
#
loop_
_entity.id
_entity.type
_entity.pdbx_description
1 polymer ?
#
loop_
_entity_poly.entity_id
_entity_poly.type
_entity_poly.pdbx_seq_one_letter_code
_entity_poly.pdbx_strand_id
1 'polypeptide(L)'
;MGQGNFPDDPYAEEAQPYLCNCIGCCHLQKYRTCFVRLFVTGFVFPVCWLLNILLYLYLCWWIPHEVVCPGVLPPSSMQDSDNSADCTIATKEVPDRPSSDEPWDTSTVRDLPLDGNINCTPSGCAGGATAPAQLLTTIAASAIACHYQCRCTYLKWFARSLVCVIGYGAMAVALVAVLSSRKAVASASGNKFLAAP
;
A
#
# COMPACT_ATOMS: atom_id res chain seq x y z
N MET A 1 5.91 46.73 -26.43
CA MET A 1 5.64 45.76 -25.35
C MET A 1 6.23 44.42 -25.80
N GLY A 2 7.48 44.15 -25.42
CA GLY A 2 8.16 42.89 -25.74
C GLY A 2 7.99 41.92 -24.58
N GLN A 3 7.36 40.77 -24.84
CA GLN A 3 7.38 39.64 -23.93
C GLN A 3 8.80 39.09 -23.92
N GLY A 4 9.52 39.26 -22.82
CA GLY A 4 10.81 38.61 -22.60
C GLY A 4 10.55 37.14 -22.34
N ASN A 5 10.89 36.28 -23.30
CA ASN A 5 11.08 34.86 -23.06
C ASN A 5 12.25 34.72 -22.08
N PHE A 6 11.94 34.41 -20.82
CA PHE A 6 12.95 33.89 -19.91
C PHE A 6 13.42 32.54 -20.48
N PRO A 7 14.73 32.25 -20.46
CA PRO A 7 15.23 30.94 -20.81
C PRO A 7 14.56 29.92 -19.89
N ASP A 8 13.91 28.93 -20.49
CA ASP A 8 13.35 27.76 -19.80
C ASP A 8 14.41 27.26 -18.83
N ASP A 9 14.09 27.33 -17.53
CA ASP A 9 14.95 26.79 -16.50
C ASP A 9 15.04 25.28 -16.76
N PRO A 10 16.19 24.74 -17.19
CA PRO A 10 16.32 23.32 -17.54
C PRO A 10 16.14 22.41 -16.31
N TYR A 11 15.93 22.99 -15.12
CA TYR A 11 15.65 22.31 -13.87
C TYR A 11 14.17 22.39 -13.43
N ALA A 12 13.30 23.06 -14.20
CA ALA A 12 11.86 23.13 -13.91
C ALA A 12 11.10 21.88 -14.42
N GLU A 13 11.72 21.05 -15.24
CA GLU A 13 11.14 19.79 -15.71
C GLU A 13 11.16 18.74 -14.58
N GLU A 14 10.10 18.83 -13.80
CA GLU A 14 9.47 17.73 -13.07
C GLU A 14 10.24 17.19 -11.86
N ALA A 15 10.08 17.91 -10.74
CA ALA A 15 10.13 17.29 -9.42
C ALA A 15 8.97 16.28 -9.27
N GLN A 16 9.01 15.17 -10.01
CA GLN A 16 8.10 14.06 -9.77
C GLN A 16 8.35 13.56 -8.33
N PRO A 17 7.29 13.36 -7.53
CA PRO A 17 7.45 12.90 -6.16
C PRO A 17 8.22 11.57 -6.19
N TYR A 18 9.35 11.52 -5.48
CA TYR A 18 10.17 10.31 -5.38
C TYR A 18 9.33 9.19 -4.75
N LEU A 19 8.79 8.32 -5.59
CA LEU A 19 8.03 7.16 -5.17
C LEU A 19 8.96 6.12 -4.54
N CYS A 20 8.49 5.50 -3.46
CA CYS A 20 9.25 4.45 -2.80
C CYS A 20 9.25 3.17 -3.65
N ASN A 21 10.40 2.84 -4.26
CA ASN A 21 10.59 1.62 -5.05
C ASN A 21 11.02 0.40 -4.21
N CYS A 22 10.63 0.37 -2.92
CA CYS A 22 10.96 -0.77 -2.07
C CYS A 22 10.23 -2.04 -2.54
N ILE A 23 10.89 -3.20 -2.50
CA ILE A 23 10.30 -4.48 -2.96
C ILE A 23 8.94 -4.71 -2.29
N GLY A 24 8.85 -4.52 -0.98
CA GLY A 24 7.58 -4.66 -0.25
C GLY A 24 6.50 -3.65 -0.66
N CYS A 25 6.87 -2.42 -1.03
CA CYS A 25 5.95 -1.36 -1.48
C CYS A 25 5.36 -1.70 -2.84
N CYS A 26 6.21 -2.17 -3.75
CA CYS A 26 5.82 -2.65 -5.08
C CYS A 26 4.88 -3.87 -4.97
N HIS A 27 5.19 -4.82 -4.09
CA HIS A 27 4.31 -5.96 -3.84
C HIS A 27 2.97 -5.53 -3.23
N LEU A 28 2.96 -4.64 -2.23
CA LEU A 28 1.72 -4.08 -1.66
C LEU A 28 0.83 -3.52 -2.77
N GLN A 29 1.38 -2.69 -3.64
CA GLN A 29 0.66 -2.09 -4.76
C GLN A 29 0.11 -3.15 -5.73
N LYS A 30 0.89 -4.18 -6.05
CA LYS A 30 0.46 -5.31 -6.89
C LYS A 30 -0.71 -6.09 -6.26
N TYR A 31 -0.71 -6.27 -4.94
CA TYR A 31 -1.75 -7.01 -4.22
C TYR A 31 -2.93 -6.13 -3.77
N ARG A 32 -2.96 -4.82 -4.09
CA ARG A 32 -4.03 -3.89 -3.68
C ARG A 32 -5.43 -4.45 -3.96
N THR A 33 -5.67 -4.91 -5.18
CA THR A 33 -6.95 -5.49 -5.59
C THR A 33 -7.26 -6.79 -4.85
N CYS A 34 -6.24 -7.57 -4.52
CA CYS A 34 -6.38 -8.81 -3.75
C CYS A 34 -6.88 -8.52 -2.33
N PHE A 35 -6.37 -7.50 -1.64
CA PHE A 35 -6.83 -7.09 -0.30
C PHE A 35 -8.31 -6.76 -0.27
N VAL A 36 -8.78 -5.98 -1.25
CA VAL A 36 -10.20 -5.59 -1.34
C VAL A 36 -11.07 -6.79 -1.68
N ARG A 37 -10.66 -7.61 -2.66
CA ARG A 37 -11.39 -8.83 -3.05
C ARG A 37 -11.49 -9.83 -1.90
N LEU A 38 -10.38 -10.12 -1.21
CA LEU A 38 -10.39 -11.01 -0.04
C LEU A 38 -11.27 -10.48 1.09
N PHE A 39 -11.27 -9.17 1.31
CA PHE A 39 -12.13 -8.55 2.31
C PHE A 39 -13.62 -8.74 1.99
N VAL A 40 -14.02 -8.48 0.74
CA VAL A 40 -15.42 -8.65 0.29
C VAL A 40 -15.84 -10.12 0.28
N THR A 41 -15.01 -11.02 -0.25
CA THR A 41 -15.28 -12.47 -0.23
C THR A 41 -15.39 -13.00 1.20
N GLY A 42 -14.74 -12.35 2.17
CA GLY A 42 -14.81 -12.69 3.59
C GLY A 42 -16.20 -12.68 4.21
N PHE A 43 -17.14 -11.91 3.65
CA PHE A 43 -18.53 -11.93 4.11
C PHE A 43 -19.22 -13.28 3.85
N VAL A 44 -18.82 -14.00 2.81
CA VAL A 44 -19.31 -15.35 2.50
C VAL A 44 -18.42 -16.41 3.15
N PHE A 45 -17.11 -16.21 3.09
CA PHE A 45 -16.11 -17.14 3.60
C PHE A 45 -15.19 -16.46 4.63
N PRO A 46 -15.46 -16.56 5.95
CA PRO A 46 -14.72 -15.82 6.98
C PRO A 46 -13.21 -16.13 7.01
N VAL A 47 -12.80 -17.29 6.46
CA VAL A 47 -11.40 -17.65 6.27
C VAL A 47 -10.66 -16.66 5.36
N CYS A 48 -11.33 -16.00 4.42
CA CYS A 48 -10.72 -14.99 3.57
C CYS A 48 -10.25 -13.75 4.35
N TRP A 49 -10.91 -13.38 5.46
CA TRP A 49 -10.40 -12.31 6.32
C TRP A 49 -9.11 -12.72 7.04
N LEU A 50 -8.98 -13.99 7.45
CA LEU A 50 -7.73 -14.51 8.01
C LEU A 50 -6.61 -14.51 6.96
N LEU A 51 -6.91 -14.93 5.72
CA LEU A 51 -5.95 -14.84 4.61
C LEU A 51 -5.54 -13.38 4.34
N ASN A 52 -6.48 -12.43 4.44
CA ASN A 52 -6.19 -11.01 4.28
C ASN A 52 -5.22 -10.48 5.35
N ILE A 53 -5.44 -10.90 6.61
CA ILE A 53 -4.56 -10.62 7.74
C ILE A 53 -3.17 -11.25 7.51
N LEU A 54 -3.12 -12.53 7.14
CA LEU A 54 -1.87 -13.23 6.88
C LEU A 54 -1.10 -12.61 5.70
N LEU A 55 -1.79 -12.18 4.64
CA LEU A 55 -1.18 -11.49 3.51
C LEU A 55 -0.54 -10.16 3.94
N TYR A 56 -1.21 -9.38 4.79
CA TYR A 56 -0.63 -8.17 5.36
C TYR A 56 0.63 -8.46 6.19
N LEU A 57 0.57 -9.45 7.09
CA LEU A 57 1.70 -9.85 7.92
C LEU A 57 2.87 -10.35 7.07
N TYR A 58 2.58 -11.17 6.06
CA TYR A 58 3.58 -11.66 5.12
C TYR A 58 4.29 -10.51 4.40
N LEU A 59 3.53 -9.57 3.84
CA LEU A 59 4.14 -8.48 3.07
C LEU A 59 4.87 -7.45 3.94
N CYS A 60 4.46 -7.23 5.19
CA CYS A 60 5.07 -6.23 6.08
C CYS A 60 6.16 -6.75 7.02
N TRP A 61 6.15 -8.05 7.34
CA TRP A 61 7.14 -8.65 8.26
C TRP A 61 8.05 -9.66 7.59
N TRP A 62 7.60 -10.36 6.56
CA TRP A 62 8.39 -11.42 5.92
C TRP A 62 9.26 -10.91 4.79
N ILE A 63 8.77 -9.93 4.03
CA ILE A 63 9.54 -9.35 2.92
C ILE A 63 10.50 -8.29 3.49
N PRO A 64 11.81 -8.41 3.23
CA PRO A 64 12.77 -7.39 3.65
C PRO A 64 12.46 -6.06 2.96
N HIS A 65 12.33 -4.99 3.76
CA HIS A 65 12.12 -3.62 3.29
C HIS A 65 13.45 -2.88 3.18
N GLU A 66 14.40 -3.47 2.45
CA GLU A 66 15.64 -2.76 2.13
C GLU A 66 15.32 -1.62 1.17
N VAL A 67 15.57 -0.39 1.61
CA VAL A 67 15.43 0.80 0.79
C VAL A 67 16.64 0.86 -0.12
N VAL A 68 16.48 0.38 -1.34
CA VAL A 68 17.45 0.64 -2.40
C VAL A 68 17.27 2.10 -2.78
N CYS A 69 18.09 2.98 -2.19
CA CYS A 69 18.22 4.34 -2.72
C CYS A 69 18.74 4.19 -4.15
N PRO A 70 18.03 4.69 -5.18
CA PRO A 70 18.57 4.68 -6.53
C PRO A 70 19.91 5.40 -6.43
N GLY A 71 20.99 4.66 -6.69
CA GLY A 71 22.33 5.19 -6.55
C GLY A 71 22.37 6.49 -7.32
N VAL A 72 22.67 7.59 -6.63
CA VAL A 72 22.99 8.85 -7.29
C VAL A 72 24.21 8.52 -8.12
N LEU A 73 24.00 8.23 -9.42
CA LEU A 73 25.10 8.09 -10.35
C LEU A 73 25.90 9.38 -10.18
N PRO A 74 27.20 9.31 -9.82
CA PRO A 74 28.02 10.50 -9.79
C PRO A 74 27.87 11.19 -11.15
N PRO A 75 27.75 12.53 -11.18
CA PRO A 75 27.54 13.26 -12.41
C PRO A 75 28.55 12.78 -13.45
N SER A 76 28.06 12.45 -14.63
CA SER A 76 28.76 11.83 -15.77
C SER A 76 29.95 12.64 -16.31
N SER A 77 30.42 13.65 -15.59
CA SER A 77 31.61 14.45 -15.91
C SER A 77 32.92 13.88 -15.35
N MET A 78 32.91 12.69 -14.70
CA MET A 78 34.14 12.09 -14.14
C MET A 78 34.15 10.54 -14.16
N GLN A 79 33.61 9.89 -15.19
CA GLN A 79 33.87 8.46 -15.41
C GLN A 79 34.45 8.24 -16.79
N ASP A 80 35.77 8.01 -16.80
CA ASP A 80 36.49 7.48 -17.93
C ASP A 80 35.81 6.17 -18.39
N SER A 81 35.58 6.13 -19.70
CA SER A 81 35.26 4.90 -20.43
C SER A 81 36.33 3.87 -20.13
N ASP A 82 35.98 2.79 -19.42
CA ASP A 82 36.13 1.44 -19.98
C ASP A 82 35.65 0.37 -19.00
N ASN A 83 34.87 -0.56 -19.54
CA ASN A 83 34.47 -1.85 -18.98
C ASN A 83 33.59 -1.84 -17.72
N SER A 84 32.27 -1.90 -17.93
CA SER A 84 31.39 -2.62 -17.03
C SER A 84 30.35 -3.42 -17.80
N ALA A 85 30.38 -4.72 -17.59
CA ALA A 85 29.48 -5.69 -18.17
C ALA A 85 28.04 -5.42 -17.70
N ASP A 86 27.23 -4.99 -18.65
CA ASP A 86 25.85 -5.38 -18.92
C ASP A 86 25.04 -5.91 -17.71
N CYS A 87 24.45 -4.97 -16.98
CA CYS A 87 23.16 -5.19 -16.36
C CYS A 87 22.19 -4.26 -17.09
N THR A 88 21.71 -4.69 -18.25
CA THR A 88 20.58 -4.08 -18.94
C THR A 88 19.35 -4.20 -18.03
N ILE A 89 19.18 -3.24 -17.13
CA ILE A 89 17.85 -2.85 -16.68
C ILE A 89 17.24 -2.22 -17.93
N ALA A 90 16.60 -3.07 -18.73
CA ALA A 90 15.71 -2.63 -19.77
C ALA A 90 14.76 -1.61 -19.14
N THR A 91 14.95 -0.35 -19.50
CA THR A 91 13.90 0.65 -19.52
C THR A 91 12.87 0.11 -20.50
N LYS A 92 12.12 -0.89 -20.04
CA LYS A 92 10.96 -1.38 -20.75
C LYS A 92 10.07 -0.15 -20.78
N GLU A 93 9.86 0.35 -22.00
CA GLU A 93 8.86 1.37 -22.30
C GLU A 93 7.69 1.16 -21.36
N VAL A 94 7.35 2.22 -20.62
CA VAL A 94 6.16 2.29 -19.76
C VAL A 94 5.05 1.58 -20.54
N PRO A 95 4.63 0.37 -20.14
CA PRO A 95 3.57 -0.31 -20.84
C PRO A 95 2.40 0.65 -20.81
N ASP A 96 1.89 1.02 -21.98
CA ASP A 96 0.70 1.83 -22.13
C ASP A 96 -0.28 1.43 -21.04
N ARG A 97 -0.48 2.36 -20.11
CA ARG A 97 -1.45 2.22 -19.03
C ARG A 97 -2.73 1.74 -19.70
N PRO A 98 -3.21 0.51 -19.45
CA PRO A 98 -4.42 0.04 -20.08
C PRO A 98 -5.51 1.08 -19.80
N SER A 99 -6.11 1.64 -20.86
CA SER A 99 -7.16 2.63 -20.71
C SER A 99 -8.23 2.01 -19.84
N SER A 100 -8.48 2.65 -18.71
CA SER A 100 -9.35 2.14 -17.67
C SER A 100 -10.80 2.31 -18.10
N ASP A 101 -11.28 1.40 -18.93
CA ASP A 101 -12.71 1.19 -19.18
C ASP A 101 -13.26 0.03 -18.31
N GLU A 102 -12.59 -0.33 -17.21
CA GLU A 102 -13.16 -1.26 -16.22
C GLU A 102 -14.19 -0.54 -15.33
N PRO A 103 -15.48 -0.90 -15.37
CA PRO A 103 -16.58 -0.22 -14.68
C PRO A 103 -16.61 -0.45 -13.16
N TRP A 104 -15.55 -1.03 -12.58
CA TRP A 104 -15.43 -1.30 -11.15
C TRP A 104 -14.62 -0.19 -10.48
N ASP A 105 -15.06 1.06 -10.66
CA ASP A 105 -14.47 2.18 -9.95
C ASP A 105 -14.69 2.01 -8.44
N THR A 106 -13.65 1.54 -7.77
CA THR A 106 -13.53 1.40 -6.32
C THR A 106 -13.45 2.78 -5.66
N SER A 107 -14.48 3.61 -5.82
CA SER A 107 -14.54 4.99 -5.28
C SER A 107 -14.54 5.09 -3.75
N THR A 108 -14.57 3.96 -3.04
CA THR A 108 -14.28 3.91 -1.59
C THR A 108 -12.79 3.93 -1.26
N VAL A 109 -11.93 3.78 -2.26
CA VAL A 109 -10.49 3.95 -2.15
C VAL A 109 -10.15 5.24 -2.85
N ARG A 110 -10.44 6.37 -2.20
CA ARG A 110 -9.86 7.67 -2.55
C ARG A 110 -8.42 7.40 -2.94
N ASP A 111 -8.10 7.78 -4.17
CA ASP A 111 -6.73 7.83 -4.65
C ASP A 111 -5.84 8.33 -3.53
N LEU A 112 -4.71 7.64 -3.31
CA LEU A 112 -3.59 8.31 -2.68
C LEU A 112 -3.52 9.67 -3.37
N PRO A 113 -3.62 10.80 -2.64
CA PRO A 113 -3.62 12.10 -3.29
C PRO A 113 -2.29 12.19 -4.04
N LEU A 114 -2.34 11.95 -5.35
CA LEU A 114 -1.31 12.42 -6.27
C LEU A 114 -1.32 13.95 -6.30
N ASP A 115 -2.40 14.57 -5.83
CA ASP A 115 -2.58 16.01 -5.69
C ASP A 115 -1.96 16.59 -4.41
N GLY A 116 -1.21 15.79 -3.66
CA GLY A 116 -0.21 16.32 -2.76
C GLY A 116 0.91 16.94 -3.58
N ASN A 117 0.64 18.10 -4.17
CA ASN A 117 1.63 19.01 -4.71
C ASN A 117 2.54 19.43 -3.55
N ILE A 118 3.44 18.53 -3.15
CA ILE A 118 4.59 18.86 -2.33
C ILE A 118 5.50 19.63 -3.28
N ASN A 119 5.13 20.89 -3.52
CA ASN A 119 6.03 21.91 -4.03
C ASN A 119 7.11 22.12 -2.96
N CYS A 120 8.03 21.16 -2.87
CA CYS A 120 9.34 21.38 -2.30
C CYS A 120 10.10 22.20 -3.33
N THR A 121 9.73 23.48 -3.50
CA THR A 121 10.61 24.43 -4.14
C THR A 121 11.87 24.53 -3.27
N PRO A 122 13.06 24.15 -3.75
CA PRO A 122 14.30 24.46 -3.07
C PRO A 122 14.52 25.97 -3.22
N SER A 123 13.79 26.77 -2.43
CA SER A 123 13.98 28.21 -2.36
C SER A 123 15.30 28.46 -1.63
N GLY A 124 16.40 28.50 -2.39
CA GLY A 124 17.68 29.02 -1.92
C GLY A 124 18.93 28.27 -2.40
N CYS A 125 19.07 28.01 -3.70
CA CYS A 125 20.37 27.63 -4.25
C CYS A 125 21.25 28.88 -4.42
N ALA A 126 21.91 29.30 -3.33
CA ALA A 126 23.15 30.04 -3.40
C ALA A 126 24.30 29.05 -3.15
N GLY A 127 25.16 28.90 -4.15
CA GLY A 127 26.15 27.82 -4.28
C GLY A 127 27.03 27.60 -3.05
N GLY A 128 27.03 26.36 -2.59
CA GLY A 128 27.93 25.84 -1.56
C GLY A 128 27.81 24.32 -1.54
N ALA A 129 28.90 23.62 -1.21
CA ALA A 129 28.99 22.16 -1.13
C ALA A 129 27.98 21.49 -0.15
N THR A 130 27.06 22.25 0.43
CA THR A 130 25.91 21.87 1.27
C THR A 130 24.64 21.53 0.48
N ALA A 131 24.52 21.96 -0.77
CA ALA A 131 23.38 21.64 -1.66
C ALA A 131 23.11 20.12 -1.87
N PRO A 132 24.13 19.25 -2.07
CA PRO A 132 23.87 17.82 -2.26
C PRO A 132 23.36 17.13 -0.98
N ALA A 133 23.79 17.60 0.20
CA ALA A 133 23.34 17.02 1.47
C ALA A 133 21.86 17.34 1.74
N GLN A 134 21.42 18.56 1.43
CA GLN A 134 20.00 18.95 1.58
C GLN A 134 19.08 18.26 0.57
N LEU A 135 19.57 18.01 -0.65
CA LEU A 135 18.84 17.24 -1.64
C LEU A 135 18.67 15.78 -1.19
N LEU A 136 19.73 15.15 -0.68
CA LEU A 136 19.64 13.78 -0.17
C LEU A 136 18.69 13.64 1.02
N THR A 137 18.67 14.62 1.94
CA THR A 137 17.76 14.59 3.09
C THR A 137 16.31 14.79 2.68
N THR A 138 16.04 15.65 1.70
CA THR A 138 14.68 15.84 1.16
C THR A 138 14.18 14.61 0.42
N ILE A 139 15.02 13.97 -0.40
CA ILE A 139 14.70 12.70 -1.06
C ILE A 139 14.41 11.61 -0.01
N ALA A 140 15.29 11.44 0.98
CA ALA A 140 15.11 10.45 2.03
C ALA A 140 13.81 10.67 2.82
N ALA A 141 13.52 11.93 3.20
CA ALA A 141 12.29 12.28 3.90
C ALA A 141 11.04 11.95 3.07
N SER A 142 11.06 12.25 1.76
CA SER A 142 9.94 11.94 0.85
C SER A 142 9.73 10.43 0.71
N ALA A 143 10.80 9.64 0.60
CA ALA A 143 10.72 8.18 0.50
C ALA A 143 10.16 7.55 1.79
N ILE A 144 10.58 8.04 2.96
CA ILE A 144 10.07 7.61 4.27
C ILE A 144 8.58 7.94 4.40
N ALA A 145 8.18 9.16 4.01
CA ALA A 145 6.78 9.58 4.06
C ALA A 145 5.89 8.72 3.15
N CYS A 146 6.34 8.44 1.92
CA CYS A 146 5.67 7.55 0.98
C CYS A 146 5.51 6.13 1.56
N HIS A 147 6.58 5.57 2.13
CA HIS A 147 6.55 4.24 2.76
C HIS A 147 5.56 4.18 3.94
N TYR A 148 5.55 5.22 4.79
CA TYR A 148 4.62 5.32 5.91
C TYR A 148 3.16 5.39 5.44
N GLN A 149 2.87 6.24 4.45
CA GLN A 149 1.52 6.39 3.91
C GLN A 149 0.99 5.10 3.28
N CYS A 150 1.86 4.36 2.58
CA CYS A 150 1.54 3.05 2.04
C CYS A 150 1.15 2.09 3.17
N ARG A 151 1.98 1.95 4.21
CA ARG A 151 1.68 1.06 5.35
C ARG A 151 0.41 1.45 6.09
N CYS A 152 0.16 2.73 6.33
CA CYS A 152 -1.07 3.20 6.96
C CYS A 152 -2.33 2.82 6.17
N THR A 153 -2.26 2.79 4.84
CA THR A 153 -3.39 2.41 3.99
C THR A 153 -3.74 0.93 4.18
N TYR A 154 -2.75 0.04 4.16
CA TYR A 154 -3.00 -1.40 4.34
C TYR A 154 -3.30 -1.77 5.80
N LEU A 155 -2.77 -1.03 6.76
CA LEU A 155 -3.11 -1.18 8.18
C LEU A 155 -4.62 -0.98 8.42
N LYS A 156 -5.26 -0.05 7.70
CA LYS A 156 -6.73 0.13 7.77
C LYS A 156 -7.48 -1.12 7.30
N TRP A 157 -7.02 -1.76 6.23
CA TRP A 157 -7.62 -3.00 5.72
C TRP A 157 -7.39 -4.19 6.65
N PHE A 158 -6.20 -4.28 7.24
CA PHE A 158 -5.89 -5.23 8.30
C PHE A 158 -6.84 -5.04 9.51
N ALA A 159 -6.98 -3.81 9.99
CA ALA A 159 -7.84 -3.50 11.14
C ALA A 159 -9.32 -3.83 10.88
N ARG A 160 -9.83 -3.50 9.69
CA ARG A 160 -11.20 -3.87 9.27
C ARG A 160 -11.39 -5.38 9.27
N SER A 161 -10.45 -6.13 8.68
CA SER A 161 -10.51 -7.60 8.62
C SER A 161 -10.46 -8.22 10.03
N LEU A 162 -9.63 -7.66 10.92
CA LEU A 162 -9.51 -8.09 12.31
C LEU A 162 -10.84 -7.91 13.06
N VAL A 163 -11.48 -6.76 12.93
CA VAL A 163 -12.80 -6.48 13.53
C VAL A 163 -13.85 -7.47 13.01
N CYS A 164 -13.87 -7.75 11.70
CA CYS A 164 -14.79 -8.73 11.11
C CYS A 164 -14.58 -10.14 11.66
N VAL A 165 -13.33 -10.60 11.80
CA VAL A 165 -13.01 -11.92 12.38
C VAL A 165 -13.50 -12.02 13.82
N ILE A 166 -13.23 -11.00 14.64
CA ILE A 166 -13.66 -10.97 16.04
C ILE A 166 -15.20 -10.98 16.12
N GLY A 167 -15.87 -10.13 15.34
CA GLY A 167 -17.32 -10.04 15.31
C GLY A 167 -17.98 -11.34 14.87
N TYR A 168 -17.43 -11.99 13.83
CA TYR A 168 -17.92 -13.28 13.36
C TYR A 168 -17.73 -14.39 14.41
N GLY A 169 -16.56 -14.41 15.08
CA GLY A 169 -16.30 -15.35 16.16
C GLY A 169 -17.29 -15.19 17.32
N ALA A 170 -17.55 -13.96 17.75
CA ALA A 170 -18.52 -13.66 18.80
C ALA A 170 -19.95 -14.10 18.42
N MET A 171 -20.36 -13.83 17.18
CA MET A 171 -21.67 -14.24 16.66
C MET A 171 -21.81 -15.77 16.61
N ALA A 172 -20.77 -16.49 16.18
CA ALA A 172 -20.77 -17.95 16.14
C ALA A 172 -20.91 -18.57 17.54
N VAL A 173 -20.17 -18.05 18.53
CA VAL A 173 -20.28 -18.48 19.93
C VAL A 173 -21.68 -18.23 20.49
N ALA A 174 -22.24 -17.05 20.24
CA ALA A 174 -23.60 -16.72 20.68
C ALA A 174 -24.65 -17.65 20.05
N LEU A 175 -24.53 -17.95 18.75
CA LEU A 175 -25.42 -18.86 18.05
C LEU A 175 -25.36 -20.27 18.65
N VAL A 176 -24.15 -20.80 18.90
CA VAL A 176 -23.96 -22.11 19.54
C VAL A 176 -24.59 -22.12 20.94
N ALA A 177 -24.42 -21.05 21.72
CA ALA A 177 -25.03 -20.94 23.04
C ALA A 177 -26.57 -20.99 22.97
N VAL A 178 -27.19 -20.21 22.07
CA VAL A 178 -28.65 -20.19 21.86
C VAL A 178 -29.18 -21.55 21.42
N LEU A 179 -28.52 -22.21 20.45
CA LEU A 179 -28.91 -23.53 19.97
C LEU A 179 -28.80 -24.58 21.07
N SER A 180 -27.75 -24.50 21.89
CA SER A 180 -27.54 -25.39 23.04
C SER A 180 -28.63 -25.20 24.10
N SER A 181 -28.99 -23.95 24.41
CA SER A 181 -30.09 -23.64 25.35
C SER A 181 -31.44 -24.15 24.84
N ARG A 182 -31.75 -23.97 23.55
CA ARG A 182 -33.00 -24.48 22.94
C ARG A 182 -33.08 -26.00 22.99
N LYS A 183 -31.96 -26.69 22.72
CA LYS A 183 -31.89 -28.15 22.83
C LYS A 183 -32.17 -28.62 24.26
N ALA A 184 -31.58 -27.96 25.26
CA ALA A 184 -31.81 -28.30 26.66
C ALA A 184 -33.29 -28.12 27.07
N VAL A 185 -33.93 -27.04 26.65
CA VAL A 185 -35.36 -26.78 26.90
C VAL A 185 -36.25 -27.83 26.22
N ALA A 186 -35.96 -28.18 24.96
CA ALA A 186 -36.71 -29.20 24.24
C ALA A 186 -36.60 -30.59 24.90
N SER A 187 -35.40 -30.98 25.34
CA SER A 187 -35.18 -32.22 26.09
C SER A 187 -35.94 -32.23 27.42
N ALA A 188 -35.98 -31.10 28.14
CA ALA A 188 -36.74 -30.99 29.39
C ALA A 188 -38.27 -31.07 29.16
N SER A 189 -38.78 -30.51 28.06
CA SER A 189 -40.20 -30.58 27.71
C SER A 189 -40.63 -31.98 27.27
N GLY A 190 -39.82 -32.68 26.48
CA GLY A 190 -40.12 -34.06 26.04
C GLY A 190 -40.22 -35.03 27.20
N ASN A 191 -39.37 -34.88 28.22
CA ASN A 191 -39.38 -35.73 29.41
C ASN A 191 -40.66 -35.57 30.26
N LYS A 192 -41.32 -34.40 30.20
CA LYS A 192 -42.59 -34.16 30.91
C LYS A 192 -43.77 -34.91 30.30
N PHE A 193 -43.74 -35.18 28.99
CA PHE A 193 -44.82 -35.89 28.30
C PHE A 193 -44.82 -37.41 28.57
N LEU A 194 -43.65 -37.99 28.86
CA LEU A 194 -43.50 -39.41 29.21
C LEU A 194 -43.77 -39.71 30.70
N ALA A 195 -43.87 -38.67 31.54
CA ALA A 195 -44.08 -38.80 32.98
C ALA A 195 -45.54 -38.55 33.41
N ALA A 196 -46.47 -38.36 32.46
CA ALA A 196 -47.89 -38.24 32.76
C ALA A 196 -48.51 -39.64 32.98
N PRO A 197 -49.13 -39.91 34.15
CA PRO A 197 -49.71 -41.21 34.51
C PRO A 197 -51.02 -41.53 33.77
#